data_AF-A0A0S2DC85-F1
#
_entry.id   AF-A0A0S2DC85-F1
#
_cell.length_a   1.000
_cell.length_b   1.000
_cell.length_c   1.000
_cell.angle_alpha   90.00
_cell.angle_beta   90.00
_cell.angle_gamma   90.00
#
_symmetry.space_group_name_H-M   'P 1'
#
loop_
_entity.id
_entity.type
_entity.pdbx_description
1 polymer ?
#
loop_
_entity_poly.entity_id
_entity_poly.type
_entity_poly.pdbx_seq_one_letter_code
_entity_poly.pdbx_strand_id
1 'polypeptide(L)'
;MSLDLTWLPTALNLGLTGFVFAAHLLIAARALTRPNRTPASRAAWVAVIMLAPVAGMVAYLLLGETNIGRARVDRIEHAGKRMPSPDDAANAPSAVPDHAAPLFELARSINGFHAVGGNRIALLGDEDSAADDPKRDCRLAIDALVADIEQARESVHIAFYIWLDDGAGGRVADAVADAARRGVACRVMVDAFGSRAFIAGERWKQLGGAGVKLLRTLDDLNRLQHIAFSRMDLRDHRKIVVIDNKIAYCGSQNCADAEFRIKPAYAPWIDLLLRCEGPVVRQTQFLFLSGWIPETGETGLDDYPDAATPQRFDEDCIAQAFETGPVVRHNAMSDMFAACIYAARRELTIVTPYFVPDESILRAICAAPRRGAATRLVFPQRNDSWFVGQTCRSTYADLLRAGVEVYEYPLGILHTKAMCIDGEVALVGSANMDRRSLDLNFENNLVIADRALVAAIRRRQDKYLSVSHRVALDEVEAWPLRVRLVQNAVAMMSPVL
;
A
#
# COMPACT_ATOMS: atom_id res chain seq x y z
N MET A 1 -15.76 -31.26 20.37
CA MET A 1 -15.85 -30.54 21.66
C MET A 1 -17.31 -30.60 22.10
N SER A 2 -17.70 -31.65 22.80
CA SER A 2 -19.05 -31.78 23.37
C SER A 2 -19.10 -30.90 24.61
N LEU A 3 -19.85 -29.80 24.55
CA LEU A 3 -20.24 -29.10 25.76
C LEU A 3 -21.13 -30.07 26.55
N ASP A 4 -20.67 -30.51 27.73
CA ASP A 4 -21.46 -31.39 28.60
C ASP A 4 -22.59 -30.57 29.23
N LEU A 5 -23.74 -30.62 28.54
CA LEU A 5 -24.97 -29.89 28.82
C LEU A 5 -26.04 -30.84 29.40
N THR A 6 -25.62 -31.90 30.08
CA THR A 6 -26.48 -32.95 30.64
C THR A 6 -27.47 -32.47 31.70
N TRP A 7 -27.33 -31.23 32.19
CA TRP A 7 -28.20 -30.57 33.16
C TRP A 7 -29.31 -29.70 32.52
N LEU A 8 -29.33 -29.55 31.19
CA LEU A 8 -30.40 -28.85 30.47
C LEU A 8 -31.49 -29.85 30.05
N PRO A 9 -32.80 -29.49 30.15
CA PRO A 9 -33.88 -30.32 29.65
C PRO A 9 -33.62 -30.76 28.20
N THR A 10 -33.84 -32.03 27.86
CA THR A 10 -33.52 -32.61 26.53
C THR A 10 -34.06 -31.78 25.36
N ALA A 11 -35.23 -31.16 25.52
CA ALA A 11 -35.84 -30.26 24.54
C ALA A 11 -35.03 -28.96 24.32
N LEU A 12 -34.44 -28.40 25.37
CA LEU A 12 -33.60 -27.20 25.31
C LEU A 12 -32.25 -27.51 24.64
N ASN A 13 -31.72 -28.71 24.84
CA ASN A 13 -30.50 -29.19 24.18
C ASN A 13 -30.71 -29.44 22.67
N LEU A 14 -31.85 -30.04 22.29
CA LEU A 14 -32.26 -30.18 20.88
C LEU A 14 -32.47 -28.83 20.20
N GLY A 15 -33.12 -27.87 20.88
CA GLY A 15 -33.33 -26.52 20.37
C GLY A 15 -32.01 -25.77 20.13
N LEU A 16 -31.09 -25.81 21.11
CA LEU A 16 -29.78 -25.19 20.99
C LEU A 16 -28.95 -25.82 19.87
N THR A 17 -28.96 -27.15 19.75
CA THR A 17 -28.25 -27.88 18.68
C THR A 17 -28.81 -27.51 17.30
N GLY A 18 -30.14 -27.47 17.17
CA GLY A 18 -30.80 -27.05 15.93
C GLY A 18 -30.47 -25.60 15.55
N PHE A 19 -30.44 -24.70 16.54
CA PHE A 19 -30.03 -23.30 16.33
C PHE A 19 -28.59 -23.19 15.84
N VAL A 20 -27.64 -23.87 16.50
CA VAL A 20 -26.22 -23.84 16.10
C VAL A 20 -26.04 -24.42 14.70
N PHE A 21 -26.75 -25.52 14.36
CA PHE A 21 -26.70 -26.11 13.02
C PHE A 21 -27.27 -25.16 11.95
N ALA A 22 -28.40 -24.52 12.22
CA ALA A 22 -28.98 -23.53 11.30
C ALA A 22 -28.04 -22.32 11.11
N ALA A 23 -27.49 -21.78 12.19
CA ALA A 23 -26.50 -20.69 12.15
C ALA A 23 -25.27 -21.08 11.32
N HIS A 24 -24.82 -22.33 11.46
CA HIS A 24 -23.68 -22.86 10.72
C HIS A 24 -23.93 -22.92 9.21
N LEU A 25 -25.10 -23.42 8.79
CA LEU A 25 -25.48 -23.42 7.37
C LEU A 25 -25.66 -22.00 6.82
N LEU A 26 -26.24 -21.09 7.60
CA LEU A 26 -26.41 -19.70 7.21
C LEU A 26 -25.07 -18.98 7.03
N ILE A 27 -24.11 -19.19 7.94
CA ILE A 27 -22.78 -18.58 7.84
C ILE A 27 -21.98 -19.20 6.69
N ALA A 28 -22.09 -20.50 6.44
CA ALA A 28 -21.49 -21.13 5.26
C ALA A 28 -22.09 -20.59 3.95
N ALA A 29 -23.41 -20.43 3.88
CA ALA A 29 -24.09 -19.82 2.74
C ALA A 29 -23.67 -18.35 2.55
N ARG A 30 -23.49 -17.61 3.65
CA ARG A 30 -22.95 -16.24 3.63
C ARG A 30 -21.52 -16.18 3.11
N ALA A 31 -20.65 -17.10 3.54
CA ALA A 31 -19.28 -17.23 3.01
C ALA A 31 -19.27 -17.52 1.52
N LEU A 32 -20.18 -18.38 1.04
CA LEU A 32 -20.30 -18.76 -0.36
C LEU A 32 -20.84 -17.62 -1.24
N THR A 33 -21.81 -16.86 -0.73
CA THR A 33 -22.49 -15.78 -1.46
C THR A 33 -21.79 -14.43 -1.36
N ARG A 34 -20.72 -14.32 -0.54
CA ARG A 34 -19.98 -13.07 -0.37
C ARG A 34 -19.44 -12.56 -1.72
N PRO A 35 -19.80 -11.34 -2.15
CA PRO A 35 -19.29 -10.75 -3.39
C PRO A 35 -17.80 -10.46 -3.29
N ASN A 36 -17.14 -10.25 -4.43
CA ASN A 36 -15.74 -9.78 -4.50
C ASN A 36 -14.76 -10.68 -3.73
N ARG A 37 -14.99 -12.00 -3.83
CA ARG A 37 -14.14 -13.05 -3.26
C ARG A 37 -13.88 -14.11 -4.31
N THR A 38 -12.62 -14.53 -4.40
CA THR A 38 -12.22 -15.61 -5.32
C THR A 38 -12.88 -16.94 -4.93
N PRO A 39 -13.14 -17.84 -5.89
CA PRO A 39 -13.66 -19.18 -5.59
C PRO A 39 -12.82 -19.94 -4.56
N ALA A 40 -11.48 -19.81 -4.63
CA ALA A 40 -10.56 -20.41 -3.67
C ALA A 40 -10.77 -19.88 -2.24
N SER A 41 -10.94 -18.55 -2.08
CA SER A 41 -11.22 -17.94 -0.77
C SER A 41 -12.56 -18.42 -0.19
N ARG A 42 -13.60 -18.50 -1.03
CA ARG A 42 -14.92 -19.03 -0.62
C ARG A 42 -14.84 -20.48 -0.17
N ALA A 43 -14.19 -21.32 -0.96
CA ALA A 43 -14.00 -22.74 -0.63
C ALA A 43 -13.22 -22.92 0.67
N ALA A 44 -12.14 -22.15 0.87
CA ALA A 44 -11.34 -22.20 2.09
C ALA A 44 -12.16 -21.79 3.33
N TRP A 45 -12.93 -20.71 3.25
CA TRP A 45 -13.79 -20.28 4.36
C TRP A 45 -14.91 -21.28 4.66
N VAL A 46 -15.56 -21.83 3.64
CA VAL A 46 -16.56 -22.89 3.82
C VAL A 46 -15.92 -24.11 4.49
N ALA A 47 -14.73 -24.53 4.07
CA ALA A 47 -14.03 -25.65 4.70
C ALA A 47 -13.70 -25.36 6.18
N VAL A 48 -13.19 -24.17 6.50
CA VAL A 48 -12.91 -23.74 7.89
C VAL A 48 -14.17 -23.78 8.75
N ILE A 49 -15.28 -23.25 8.21
CA ILE A 49 -16.57 -23.29 8.90
C ILE A 49 -16.96 -24.74 9.14
N MET A 50 -17.05 -25.57 8.10
CA MET A 50 -17.53 -26.96 8.18
C MET A 50 -16.67 -27.86 9.09
N LEU A 51 -15.33 -27.70 9.07
CA LEU A 51 -14.41 -28.51 9.88
C LEU A 51 -14.39 -28.09 11.35
N ALA A 52 -14.68 -26.82 11.65
CA ALA A 52 -14.70 -26.29 13.00
C ALA A 52 -15.96 -25.43 13.22
N PRO A 53 -17.14 -26.02 13.49
CA PRO A 53 -18.40 -25.29 13.40
C PRO A 53 -18.47 -23.98 14.17
N VAL A 54 -18.23 -24.00 15.48
CA VAL A 54 -18.30 -22.77 16.29
C VAL A 54 -17.09 -21.87 16.04
N ALA A 55 -15.87 -22.43 16.09
CA ALA A 55 -14.64 -21.63 15.95
C ALA A 55 -14.47 -21.04 14.54
N GLY A 56 -14.83 -21.78 13.50
CA GLY A 56 -14.80 -21.38 12.09
C GLY A 56 -15.89 -20.38 11.75
N MET A 57 -17.10 -20.49 12.33
CA MET A 57 -18.10 -19.41 12.25
C MET A 57 -17.56 -18.11 12.86
N VAL A 58 -17.04 -18.17 14.09
CA VAL A 58 -16.45 -16.99 14.75
C VAL A 58 -15.28 -16.44 13.93
N ALA A 59 -14.38 -17.29 13.46
CA ALA A 59 -13.26 -16.88 12.61
C ALA A 59 -13.73 -16.22 11.31
N TYR A 60 -14.76 -16.75 10.64
CA TYR A 60 -15.32 -16.14 9.44
C TYR A 60 -15.97 -14.78 9.72
N LEU A 61 -16.66 -14.62 10.84
CA LEU A 61 -17.28 -13.33 11.16
C LEU A 61 -16.22 -12.26 11.53
N LEU A 62 -15.10 -12.68 12.13
CA LEU A 62 -14.00 -11.80 12.50
C LEU A 62 -13.05 -11.50 11.34
N LEU A 63 -12.75 -12.49 10.50
CA LEU A 63 -11.70 -12.45 9.48
C LEU A 63 -12.23 -12.74 8.08
N GLY A 64 -13.42 -13.27 7.91
CA GLY A 64 -14.03 -13.59 6.62
C GLY A 64 -14.97 -12.50 6.10
N GLU A 65 -15.08 -11.36 6.77
CA GLU A 65 -15.87 -10.21 6.31
C GLU A 65 -15.04 -8.93 6.23
N THR A 66 -15.24 -8.14 5.19
CA THR A 66 -14.62 -6.81 5.02
C THR A 66 -15.74 -5.79 4.96
N ASN A 67 -15.98 -5.09 6.06
CA ASN A 67 -17.01 -4.07 6.12
C ASN A 67 -16.46 -2.84 6.82
N ILE A 68 -16.26 -1.78 6.04
CA ILE A 68 -15.82 -0.46 6.54
C ILE A 68 -17.01 0.40 6.97
N GLY A 69 -18.24 -0.14 6.88
CA GLY A 69 -19.49 0.53 7.19
C GLY A 69 -20.03 1.30 5.99
N ARG A 70 -21.28 1.02 5.58
CA ARG A 70 -21.93 1.69 4.44
C ARG A 70 -21.95 3.22 4.59
N ALA A 71 -22.20 3.72 5.79
CA ALA A 71 -22.18 5.15 6.07
C ALA A 71 -20.81 5.80 5.80
N ARG A 72 -19.70 5.09 6.03
CA ARG A 72 -18.34 5.58 5.74
C ARG A 72 -18.10 5.62 4.24
N VAL A 73 -18.47 4.56 3.52
CA VAL A 73 -18.43 4.51 2.05
C VAL A 73 -19.21 5.67 1.45
N ASP A 74 -20.46 5.85 1.90
CA ASP A 74 -21.34 6.92 1.41
C ASP A 74 -20.74 8.31 1.66
N ARG A 75 -20.09 8.54 2.83
CA ARG A 75 -19.40 9.81 3.12
C ARG A 75 -18.21 10.04 2.19
N ILE A 76 -17.38 9.02 1.96
CA ILE A 76 -16.20 9.12 1.08
C ILE A 76 -16.64 9.40 -0.36
N GLU A 77 -17.61 8.64 -0.88
CA GLU A 77 -18.15 8.88 -2.22
C GLU A 77 -18.78 10.26 -2.36
N HIS A 78 -19.51 10.72 -1.34
CA HIS A 78 -20.14 12.03 -1.36
C HIS A 78 -19.12 13.17 -1.36
N ALA A 79 -18.06 13.06 -0.53
CA ALA A 79 -16.96 14.02 -0.51
C ALA A 79 -16.23 14.06 -1.87
N GLY A 80 -15.93 12.89 -2.45
CA GLY A 80 -15.29 12.80 -3.77
C GLY A 80 -16.13 13.43 -4.89
N LYS A 81 -17.46 13.29 -4.87
CA LYS A 81 -18.37 13.90 -5.87
C LYS A 81 -18.52 15.42 -5.72
N ARG A 82 -18.22 15.97 -4.54
CA ARG A 82 -18.32 17.42 -4.27
C ARG A 82 -17.05 18.16 -4.69
N MET A 83 -15.89 17.53 -4.55
CA MET A 83 -14.63 18.12 -4.97
C MET A 83 -14.57 18.19 -6.51
N PRO A 84 -14.16 19.32 -7.10
CA PRO A 84 -13.89 19.42 -8.52
C PRO A 84 -12.88 18.36 -8.98
N SER A 85 -12.98 17.93 -10.24
CA SER A 85 -11.96 17.05 -10.80
C SER A 85 -10.62 17.78 -10.80
N PRO A 86 -9.51 17.16 -10.36
CA PRO A 86 -8.18 17.76 -10.43
C PRO A 86 -7.66 17.87 -11.88
N ASP A 87 -8.43 17.40 -12.86
CA ASP A 87 -8.07 17.43 -14.27
C ASP A 87 -8.30 18.79 -14.89
N ASP A 88 -7.30 19.25 -15.63
CA ASP A 88 -7.36 20.48 -16.41
C ASP A 88 -6.81 20.16 -17.81
N ALA A 89 -7.59 20.47 -18.84
CA ALA A 89 -7.21 20.21 -20.23
C ALA A 89 -5.90 20.91 -20.62
N ALA A 90 -5.55 22.02 -19.97
CA ALA A 90 -4.26 22.69 -20.16
C ALA A 90 -3.05 21.85 -19.71
N ASN A 91 -3.29 20.88 -18.82
CA ASN A 91 -2.27 19.97 -18.28
C ASN A 91 -2.24 18.62 -19.00
N ALA A 92 -3.05 18.42 -20.04
CA ALA A 92 -2.98 17.21 -20.84
C ALA A 92 -1.57 17.04 -21.45
N PRO A 93 -0.98 15.84 -21.38
CA PRO A 93 0.32 15.59 -21.98
C PRO A 93 0.24 15.72 -23.50
N SER A 94 1.32 16.18 -24.13
CA SER A 94 1.36 16.33 -25.59
C SER A 94 1.23 14.99 -26.32
N ALA A 95 1.83 13.92 -25.79
CA ALA A 95 1.62 12.56 -26.25
C ALA A 95 2.03 11.56 -25.16
N VAL A 96 1.14 10.62 -24.82
CA VAL A 96 1.50 9.46 -23.99
C VAL A 96 2.07 8.37 -24.91
N PRO A 97 3.20 7.72 -24.56
CA PRO A 97 3.72 6.63 -25.38
C PRO A 97 2.67 5.52 -25.59
N ASP A 98 2.51 5.02 -26.82
CA ASP A 98 1.44 4.06 -27.18
C ASP A 98 1.40 2.81 -26.29
N HIS A 99 2.57 2.32 -25.87
CA HIS A 99 2.66 1.15 -25.00
C HIS A 99 2.31 1.45 -23.53
N ALA A 100 2.39 2.71 -23.12
CA ALA A 100 2.06 3.20 -21.78
C ALA A 100 0.61 3.69 -21.69
N ALA A 101 0.00 4.14 -22.79
CA ALA A 101 -1.36 4.69 -22.80
C ALA A 101 -2.42 3.79 -22.14
N PRO A 102 -2.45 2.45 -22.35
CA PRO A 102 -3.38 1.57 -21.65
C PRO A 102 -3.21 1.58 -20.12
N LEU A 103 -2.01 1.85 -19.61
CA LEU A 103 -1.74 1.91 -18.16
C LEU A 103 -2.36 3.17 -17.55
N PHE A 104 -2.23 4.31 -18.22
CA PHE A 104 -2.85 5.57 -17.80
C PHE A 104 -4.39 5.50 -17.92
N GLU A 105 -4.93 4.90 -18.99
CA GLU A 105 -6.38 4.67 -19.11
C GLU A 105 -6.91 3.73 -18.03
N LEU A 106 -6.15 2.70 -17.67
CA LEU A 106 -6.52 1.81 -16.57
C LEU A 106 -6.50 2.55 -15.23
N ALA A 107 -5.47 3.35 -14.96
CA ALA A 107 -5.43 4.20 -13.76
C ALA A 107 -6.60 5.19 -13.74
N ARG A 108 -6.97 5.77 -14.90
CA ARG A 108 -8.10 6.69 -15.04
C ARG A 108 -9.43 6.00 -14.70
N SER A 109 -9.57 4.71 -15.01
CA SER A 109 -10.76 3.93 -14.64
C SER A 109 -10.98 3.77 -13.13
N ILE A 110 -9.96 4.05 -12.30
CA ILE A 110 -10.02 3.84 -10.84
C ILE A 110 -10.67 5.03 -10.13
N ASN A 111 -10.22 6.25 -10.42
CA ASN A 111 -10.68 7.48 -9.75
C ASN A 111 -11.09 8.60 -10.71
N GLY A 112 -10.99 8.39 -12.03
CA GLY A 112 -11.38 9.35 -13.06
C GLY A 112 -10.28 10.30 -13.51
N PHE A 113 -9.13 10.35 -12.82
CA PHE A 113 -8.09 11.34 -13.12
C PHE A 113 -7.42 11.03 -14.46
N HIS A 114 -7.11 12.07 -15.23
CA HIS A 114 -6.37 11.95 -16.48
C HIS A 114 -4.86 11.97 -16.24
N ALA A 115 -4.09 11.41 -17.18
CA ALA A 115 -2.66 11.65 -17.21
C ALA A 115 -2.39 13.15 -17.40
N VAL A 116 -1.41 13.68 -16.67
CA VAL A 116 -1.00 15.09 -16.77
C VAL A 116 0.47 15.18 -17.14
N GLY A 117 0.82 16.12 -18.01
CA GLY A 117 2.19 16.47 -18.38
C GLY A 117 2.70 17.71 -17.63
N GLY A 118 3.94 18.11 -17.94
CA GLY A 118 4.56 19.32 -17.36
C GLY A 118 4.83 19.22 -15.86
N ASN A 119 5.18 18.01 -15.41
CA ASN A 119 5.59 17.74 -14.04
C ASN A 119 7.11 17.76 -13.92
N ARG A 120 7.62 17.99 -12.71
CA ARG A 120 9.01 17.72 -12.34
C ARG A 120 8.99 16.73 -11.19
N ILE A 121 9.50 15.52 -11.41
CA ILE A 121 9.52 14.48 -10.38
C ILE A 121 10.96 14.02 -10.19
N ALA A 122 11.42 14.06 -8.94
CA ALA A 122 12.77 13.68 -8.55
C ALA A 122 12.74 12.48 -7.60
N LEU A 123 13.62 11.52 -7.86
CA LEU A 123 13.94 10.47 -6.89
C LEU A 123 14.82 11.06 -5.78
N LEU A 124 14.38 10.93 -4.53
CA LEU A 124 15.14 11.41 -3.38
C LEU A 124 16.24 10.43 -2.96
N GLY A 125 17.28 11.00 -2.35
CA GLY A 125 18.52 10.33 -2.00
C GLY A 125 19.67 10.80 -2.88
N ASP A 126 20.75 10.04 -2.87
CA ASP A 126 22.01 10.41 -3.50
C ASP A 126 22.41 9.34 -4.53
N GLU A 127 22.63 9.77 -5.78
CA GLU A 127 23.03 8.87 -6.86
C GLU A 127 24.41 8.25 -6.63
N ASP A 128 25.24 8.87 -5.79
CA ASP A 128 26.57 8.39 -5.41
C ASP A 128 26.56 7.58 -4.09
N SER A 129 25.39 7.42 -3.45
CA SER A 129 25.26 6.55 -2.27
C SER A 129 25.80 5.15 -2.56
N ALA A 130 26.69 4.65 -1.72
CA ALA A 130 27.22 3.29 -1.84
C ALA A 130 26.09 2.25 -1.66
N ALA A 131 26.17 1.14 -2.40
CA ALA A 131 25.14 0.10 -2.36
C ALA A 131 25.01 -0.59 -0.98
N ASP A 132 26.05 -0.49 -0.14
CA ASP A 132 26.13 -1.03 1.21
C ASP A 132 25.72 -0.02 2.32
N ASP A 133 25.47 1.26 2.00
CA ASP A 133 24.81 2.24 2.90
C ASP A 133 23.47 2.75 2.33
N PRO A 134 22.48 1.86 2.13
CA PRO A 134 21.16 2.22 1.59
C PRO A 134 20.36 3.17 2.50
N LYS A 135 20.75 3.32 3.78
CA LYS A 135 20.07 4.18 4.75
C LYS A 135 20.29 5.67 4.47
N ARG A 136 21.40 6.02 3.80
CA ARG A 136 21.72 7.40 3.43
C ARG A 136 20.61 8.01 2.58
N ASP A 137 20.10 7.27 1.60
CA ASP A 137 19.03 7.75 0.72
C ASP A 137 17.74 8.05 1.48
N CYS A 138 17.36 7.17 2.42
CA CYS A 138 16.18 7.36 3.26
C CYS A 138 16.33 8.58 4.17
N ARG A 139 17.52 8.83 4.73
CA ARG A 139 17.81 10.00 5.56
C ARG A 139 17.71 11.30 4.76
N LEU A 140 18.32 11.34 3.58
CA LEU A 140 18.27 12.49 2.68
C LEU A 140 16.85 12.80 2.19
N ALA A 141 16.02 11.77 2.00
CA ALA A 141 14.61 11.96 1.68
C ALA A 141 13.83 12.65 2.81
N ILE A 142 14.10 12.30 4.08
CA ILE A 142 13.53 12.99 5.24
C ILE A 142 14.08 14.41 5.36
N ASP A 143 15.37 14.62 5.09
CA ASP A 143 15.98 15.96 5.12
C ASP A 143 15.30 16.90 4.12
N ALA A 144 15.05 16.42 2.89
CA ALA A 144 14.33 17.17 1.87
C ALA A 144 12.88 17.49 2.31
N LEU A 145 12.18 16.51 2.86
CA LEU A 145 10.81 16.69 3.37
C LEU A 145 10.75 17.76 4.48
N VAL A 146 11.65 17.68 5.46
CA VAL A 146 11.76 18.67 6.54
C VAL A 146 12.03 20.06 5.97
N ALA A 147 12.98 20.19 5.05
CA ALA A 147 13.35 21.46 4.45
C ALA A 147 12.20 22.11 3.66
N ASP A 148 11.37 21.33 2.97
CA ASP A 148 10.18 21.85 2.29
C ASP A 148 9.09 22.29 3.29
N ILE A 149 8.88 21.55 4.40
CA ILE A 149 7.91 21.92 5.45
C ILE A 149 8.35 23.21 6.16
N GLU A 150 9.64 23.39 6.40
CA GLU A 150 10.21 24.62 6.97
C GLU A 150 9.96 25.84 6.07
N GLN A 151 9.90 25.64 4.76
CA GLN A 151 9.65 26.68 3.77
C GLN A 151 8.17 26.94 3.49
N ALA A 152 7.27 26.06 3.95
CA ALA A 152 5.83 26.14 3.71
C ALA A 152 5.24 27.49 4.15
N ARG A 153 4.30 28.01 3.34
CA ARG A 153 3.67 29.33 3.51
C ARG A 153 2.16 29.27 3.66
N GLU A 154 1.50 28.26 3.11
CA GLU A 154 0.05 28.20 2.97
C GLU A 154 -0.51 26.95 3.69
N SER A 155 -0.01 25.76 3.36
CA SER A 155 -0.50 24.52 3.96
C SER A 155 0.53 23.39 4.00
N VAL A 156 0.33 22.48 4.95
CA VAL A 156 1.05 21.20 5.02
C VAL A 156 0.04 20.11 5.35
N HIS A 157 -0.13 19.17 4.44
CA HIS A 157 -1.07 18.05 4.55
C HIS A 157 -0.29 16.74 4.55
N ILE A 158 -0.42 15.92 5.59
CA ILE A 158 0.36 14.70 5.77
C ILE A 158 -0.55 13.52 6.10
N ALA A 159 -0.41 12.43 5.35
CA ALA A 159 -0.94 11.11 5.64
C ALA A 159 0.20 10.10 5.72
N PHE A 160 0.35 9.42 6.86
CA PHE A 160 1.31 8.32 7.00
C PHE A 160 0.68 7.09 7.68
N TYR A 161 1.03 5.92 7.17
CA TYR A 161 0.73 4.65 7.83
C TYR A 161 1.46 4.52 9.18
N ILE A 162 2.80 4.54 9.15
CA ILE A 162 3.65 4.51 10.34
C ILE A 162 4.34 5.87 10.46
N TRP A 163 4.09 6.51 11.59
CA TRP A 163 4.86 7.63 12.11
C TRP A 163 5.40 7.24 13.48
N LEU A 164 6.71 7.29 13.66
CA LEU A 164 7.38 7.03 14.93
C LEU A 164 7.96 8.32 15.54
N ASP A 165 8.00 8.39 16.86
CA ASP A 165 8.73 9.46 17.56
C ASP A 165 10.21 9.09 17.71
N ASP A 166 10.91 9.05 16.56
CA ASP A 166 12.35 8.80 16.47
C ASP A 166 13.07 10.00 15.82
N GLY A 167 14.33 9.83 15.37
CA GLY A 167 15.12 10.95 14.84
C GLY A 167 14.45 11.63 13.65
N ALA A 168 14.06 10.85 12.65
CA ALA A 168 13.36 11.30 11.47
C ALA A 168 11.94 11.78 11.79
N GLY A 169 11.12 10.94 12.42
CA GLY A 169 9.70 11.28 12.64
C GLY A 169 9.53 12.43 13.65
N GLY A 170 10.45 12.58 14.60
CA GLY A 170 10.53 13.72 15.50
C GLY A 170 10.80 15.02 14.76
N ARG A 171 11.81 15.05 13.89
CA ARG A 171 12.15 16.23 13.08
C ARG A 171 11.01 16.67 12.17
N VAL A 172 10.32 15.73 11.52
CA VAL A 172 9.14 16.05 10.70
C VAL A 172 8.04 16.65 11.57
N ALA A 173 7.77 16.10 12.75
CA ALA A 173 6.76 16.66 13.65
C ALA A 173 7.13 18.05 14.17
N ASP A 174 8.40 18.28 14.52
CA ASP A 174 8.90 19.60 14.93
C ASP A 174 8.70 20.62 13.81
N ALA A 175 9.10 20.30 12.58
CA ALA A 175 8.93 21.17 11.42
C ALA A 175 7.46 21.52 11.15
N VAL A 176 6.54 20.55 11.28
CA VAL A 176 5.10 20.75 11.11
C VAL A 176 4.53 21.63 12.24
N ALA A 177 4.94 21.38 13.49
CA ALA A 177 4.53 22.22 14.61
C ALA A 177 4.99 23.67 14.45
N ASP A 178 6.23 23.87 13.98
CA ASP A 178 6.76 25.20 13.69
C ASP A 178 6.04 25.86 12.52
N ALA A 179 5.69 25.11 11.47
CA ALA A 179 4.86 25.63 10.38
C ALA A 179 3.49 26.11 10.89
N ALA A 180 2.82 25.32 11.73
CA ALA A 180 1.54 25.71 12.31
C ALA A 180 1.67 26.98 13.18
N ARG A 181 2.74 27.10 13.98
CA ARG A 181 3.02 28.32 14.76
C ARG A 181 3.26 29.56 13.89
N ARG A 182 3.79 29.39 12.68
CA ARG A 182 3.93 30.47 11.69
C ARG A 182 2.60 30.85 11.01
N GLY A 183 1.51 30.12 11.28
CA GLY A 183 0.19 30.35 10.68
C GLY A 183 -0.10 29.52 9.44
N VAL A 184 0.75 28.54 9.10
CA VAL A 184 0.52 27.60 7.98
C VAL A 184 -0.62 26.63 8.36
N ALA A 185 -1.53 26.36 7.42
CA ALA A 185 -2.63 25.43 7.67
C ALA A 185 -2.14 23.97 7.65
N CYS A 186 -1.87 23.40 8.83
CA CYS A 186 -1.34 22.05 8.95
C CYS A 186 -2.43 21.02 9.29
N ARG A 187 -2.52 19.94 8.49
CA ARG A 187 -3.43 18.79 8.70
C ARG A 187 -2.64 17.49 8.66
N VAL A 188 -2.69 16.72 9.72
CA VAL A 188 -1.97 15.45 9.85
C VAL A 188 -2.98 14.35 10.12
N MET A 189 -3.01 13.34 9.26
CA MET A 189 -3.72 12.09 9.47
C MET A 189 -2.73 10.93 9.58
N VAL A 190 -2.97 10.02 10.52
CA VAL A 190 -2.14 8.82 10.69
C VAL A 190 -3.02 7.61 10.96
N ASP A 191 -2.58 6.43 10.50
CA ASP A 191 -3.26 5.18 10.83
C ASP A 191 -3.26 4.93 12.35
N ALA A 192 -4.44 4.75 12.92
CA ALA A 192 -4.62 4.62 14.37
C ALA A 192 -3.83 3.44 14.98
N PHE A 193 -3.56 2.39 14.20
CA PHE A 193 -2.84 1.21 14.66
C PHE A 193 -1.35 1.27 14.36
N GLY A 194 -0.98 1.59 13.11
CA GLY A 194 0.40 1.70 12.65
C GLY A 194 1.19 2.76 13.41
N SER A 195 0.52 3.86 13.78
CA SER A 195 1.11 4.99 14.51
C SER A 195 0.67 5.06 15.98
N ARG A 196 0.12 3.97 16.54
CA ARG A 196 -0.45 3.94 17.92
C ARG A 196 0.49 4.47 19.00
N ALA A 197 1.78 4.14 18.92
CA ALA A 197 2.77 4.59 19.90
C ALA A 197 3.02 6.11 19.81
N PHE A 198 3.12 6.64 18.60
CA PHE A 198 3.25 8.08 18.35
C PHE A 198 2.01 8.85 18.81
N ILE A 199 0.82 8.35 18.48
CA ILE A 199 -0.48 8.94 18.87
C ILE A 199 -0.62 9.02 20.41
N ALA A 200 -0.12 8.02 21.13
CA ALA A 200 -0.14 8.00 22.60
C ALA A 200 0.97 8.85 23.24
N GLY A 201 1.97 9.27 22.45
CA GLY A 201 3.14 10.00 22.89
C GLY A 201 2.90 11.50 23.10
N GLU A 202 3.92 12.17 23.64
CA GLU A 202 3.84 13.61 23.94
C GLU A 202 3.85 14.47 22.67
N ARG A 203 4.61 14.04 21.65
CA ARG A 203 4.75 14.76 20.39
C ARG A 203 3.42 14.91 19.62
N TRP A 204 2.53 13.93 19.71
CA TRP A 204 1.16 14.05 19.18
C TRP A 204 0.38 15.19 19.85
N LYS A 205 0.50 15.34 21.18
CA LYS A 205 -0.13 16.45 21.90
C LYS A 205 0.51 17.79 21.54
N GLN A 206 1.83 17.82 21.38
CA GLN A 206 2.57 19.03 21.00
C GLN A 206 2.15 19.54 19.62
N LEU A 207 1.94 18.65 18.64
CA LEU A 207 1.37 19.01 17.33
C LEU A 207 0.01 19.70 17.50
N GLY A 208 -0.90 19.09 18.28
CA GLY A 208 -2.22 19.67 18.53
C GLY A 208 -2.15 21.02 19.24
N GLY A 209 -1.27 21.14 20.25
CA GLY A 209 -1.02 22.39 20.96
C GLY A 209 -0.39 23.49 20.10
N ALA A 210 0.32 23.13 19.03
CA ALA A 210 0.86 24.07 18.04
C ALA A 210 -0.18 24.55 17.02
N GLY A 211 -1.40 24.01 17.04
CA GLY A 211 -2.48 24.36 16.10
C GLY A 211 -2.62 23.42 14.90
N VAL A 212 -1.90 22.29 14.87
CA VAL A 212 -2.03 21.28 13.83
C VAL A 212 -3.37 20.56 13.99
N LYS A 213 -4.15 20.43 12.91
CA LYS A 213 -5.36 19.60 12.92
C LYS A 213 -4.95 18.14 12.81
N LEU A 214 -5.41 17.31 13.72
CA LEU A 214 -4.97 15.92 13.87
C LEU A 214 -6.13 14.94 13.65
N LEU A 215 -5.91 13.93 12.83
CA LEU A 215 -6.85 12.84 12.55
C LEU A 215 -6.18 11.48 12.80
N ARG A 216 -6.89 10.60 13.51
CA ARG A 216 -6.54 9.19 13.64
C ARG A 216 -7.46 8.44 12.69
N THR A 217 -6.94 7.95 11.59
CA THR A 217 -7.75 7.25 10.60
C THR A 217 -8.09 5.86 11.12
N LEU A 218 -9.33 5.42 10.83
CA LEU A 218 -9.83 4.10 11.24
C LEU A 218 -9.84 3.87 12.77
N ASP A 219 -9.84 4.93 13.59
CA ASP A 219 -9.84 4.87 15.07
C ASP A 219 -11.21 4.46 15.63
N ASP A 220 -12.29 4.70 14.89
CA ASP A 220 -13.68 4.35 15.21
C ASP A 220 -14.04 2.90 14.87
N LEU A 221 -13.09 2.13 14.32
CA LEU A 221 -13.15 0.66 14.29
C LEU A 221 -13.03 0.15 15.76
N ASN A 222 -14.16 0.26 16.47
CA ASN A 222 -14.29 0.18 17.92
C ASN A 222 -14.05 -1.22 18.50
N ARG A 223 -12.99 -1.35 19.33
CA ARG A 223 -12.50 -2.57 20.01
C ARG A 223 -13.55 -3.51 20.65
N LEU A 224 -14.74 -3.03 21.02
CA LEU A 224 -15.78 -3.83 21.69
C LEU A 224 -16.87 -4.37 20.76
N GLN A 225 -17.16 -3.71 19.63
CA GLN A 225 -18.06 -4.25 18.60
C GLN A 225 -17.37 -5.33 17.73
N HIS A 226 -16.03 -5.42 17.83
CA HIS A 226 -15.16 -6.35 17.10
C HIS A 226 -15.03 -7.77 17.67
N ILE A 227 -15.56 -8.09 18.85
CA ILE A 227 -15.63 -9.51 19.28
C ILE A 227 -16.61 -10.29 18.39
N ALA A 228 -17.47 -9.58 17.65
CA ALA A 228 -18.54 -10.20 16.90
C ALA A 228 -18.38 -10.14 15.36
N PHE A 229 -17.98 -9.02 14.71
CA PHE A 229 -18.22 -8.91 13.24
C PHE A 229 -17.32 -8.02 12.34
N SER A 230 -16.07 -7.63 12.66
CA SER A 230 -15.21 -6.94 11.66
C SER A 230 -13.70 -7.05 11.94
N ARG A 231 -12.90 -7.07 10.86
CA ARG A 231 -11.44 -7.32 10.86
C ARG A 231 -10.62 -6.20 11.50
N MET A 232 -9.55 -6.58 12.20
CA MET A 232 -8.49 -5.69 12.70
C MET A 232 -7.44 -5.30 11.63
N ASP A 233 -7.61 -5.66 10.36
CA ASP A 233 -6.54 -5.70 9.35
C ASP A 233 -6.58 -4.60 8.28
N LEU A 234 -7.68 -3.86 8.18
CA LEU A 234 -7.81 -2.66 7.35
C LEU A 234 -6.87 -1.56 7.86
N ARG A 235 -6.09 -0.97 6.97
CA ARG A 235 -5.17 0.13 7.29
C ARG A 235 -5.28 1.27 6.29
N ASP A 236 -5.05 2.48 6.78
CA ASP A 236 -4.65 3.57 5.92
C ASP A 236 -3.15 3.45 5.66
N HIS A 237 -2.80 2.83 4.55
CA HIS A 237 -1.41 2.54 4.21
C HIS A 237 -0.81 3.65 3.33
N ARG A 238 -1.55 4.73 3.08
CA ARG A 238 -1.13 5.87 2.26
C ARG A 238 0.03 6.63 2.90
N LYS A 239 0.86 7.18 2.03
CA LYS A 239 2.05 8.00 2.32
C LYS A 239 1.96 9.19 1.38
N ILE A 240 1.26 10.21 1.85
CA ILE A 240 0.97 11.43 1.10
C ILE A 240 1.49 12.59 1.92
N VAL A 241 2.34 13.42 1.33
CA VAL A 241 2.59 14.77 1.86
C VAL A 241 2.31 15.76 0.74
N VAL A 242 1.54 16.80 1.02
CA VAL A 242 1.33 17.93 0.10
C VAL A 242 1.63 19.23 0.83
N ILE A 243 2.46 20.08 0.22
CA ILE A 243 2.94 21.34 0.78
C ILE A 243 2.54 22.45 -0.18
N ASP A 244 1.82 23.45 0.34
CA ASP A 244 1.36 24.64 -0.37
C ASP A 244 0.61 24.36 -1.69
N ASN A 245 0.04 23.16 -1.84
CA ASN A 245 -0.52 22.64 -3.10
C ASN A 245 0.45 22.76 -4.30
N LYS A 246 1.77 22.77 -4.04
CA LYS A 246 2.86 22.96 -5.03
C LYS A 246 3.85 21.81 -5.06
N ILE A 247 4.05 21.16 -3.92
CA ILE A 247 4.97 20.03 -3.77
C ILE A 247 4.17 18.86 -3.20
N ALA A 248 4.36 17.67 -3.77
CA ALA A 248 3.84 16.43 -3.23
C ALA A 248 4.96 15.41 -3.02
N TYR A 249 4.78 14.52 -2.05
CA TYR A 249 5.64 13.37 -1.83
C TYR A 249 4.83 12.08 -2.01
N CYS A 250 5.40 11.14 -2.76
CA CYS A 250 4.81 9.83 -3.01
C CYS A 250 5.88 8.73 -2.96
N GLY A 251 5.56 7.60 -2.35
CA GLY A 251 6.46 6.46 -2.31
C GLY A 251 6.15 5.49 -1.19
N SER A 252 7.20 4.76 -0.81
CA SER A 252 7.12 3.61 0.11
C SER A 252 7.54 3.96 1.54
N GLN A 253 8.24 5.08 1.72
CA GLN A 253 8.85 5.49 2.98
C GLN A 253 7.83 5.92 4.03
N ASN A 254 7.91 5.28 5.20
CA ASN A 254 7.20 5.72 6.42
C ASN A 254 7.91 6.90 7.09
N CYS A 255 7.23 7.60 8.00
CA CYS A 255 7.83 8.67 8.79
C CYS A 255 8.56 8.09 10.01
N ALA A 256 9.72 7.47 9.77
CA ALA A 256 10.54 6.80 10.76
C ALA A 256 12.01 6.74 10.32
N ASP A 257 12.92 6.56 11.28
CA ASP A 257 14.34 6.29 11.02
C ASP A 257 14.49 4.99 10.22
N ALA A 258 15.41 4.98 9.25
CA ALA A 258 15.76 3.77 8.51
C ALA A 258 16.35 2.68 9.42
N GLU A 259 16.98 3.07 10.54
CA GLU A 259 17.40 2.16 11.62
C GLU A 259 16.26 1.35 12.22
N PHE A 260 15.01 1.82 12.09
CA PHE A 260 13.77 1.16 12.50
C PHE A 260 13.90 0.39 13.82
N ARG A 261 14.36 1.11 14.86
CA ARG A 261 14.82 0.52 16.14
C ARG A 261 13.76 -0.26 16.92
N ILE A 262 12.49 -0.10 16.57
CA ILE A 262 11.37 -0.88 17.13
C ILE A 262 11.37 -2.35 16.65
N LYS A 263 12.07 -2.66 15.55
CA LYS A 263 12.29 -4.02 15.03
C LYS A 263 13.74 -4.20 14.57
N PRO A 264 14.73 -4.14 15.48
CA PRO A 264 16.15 -4.07 15.12
C PRO A 264 16.66 -5.33 14.40
N ALA A 265 16.03 -6.49 14.61
CA ALA A 265 16.37 -7.74 13.94
C ALA A 265 16.15 -7.72 12.41
N TYR A 266 15.35 -6.78 11.92
CA TYR A 266 14.99 -6.63 10.50
C TYR A 266 15.42 -5.28 9.93
N ALA A 267 16.06 -4.45 10.75
CA ALA A 267 16.60 -3.18 10.31
C ALA A 267 17.83 -3.40 9.41
N PRO A 268 18.17 -2.39 8.58
CA PRO A 268 17.37 -1.20 8.28
C PRO A 268 16.14 -1.45 7.39
N TRP A 269 15.22 -0.49 7.42
CA TRP A 269 14.11 -0.36 6.46
C TRP A 269 14.53 0.56 5.33
N ILE A 270 14.57 0.01 4.11
CA ILE A 270 15.08 0.69 2.92
C ILE A 270 13.94 0.98 1.97
N ASP A 271 13.64 2.26 1.81
CA ASP A 271 12.51 2.76 1.04
C ASP A 271 12.96 3.66 -0.12
N LEU A 272 11.96 4.02 -0.92
CA LEU A 272 12.06 4.97 -2.02
C LEU A 272 10.97 6.04 -1.86
N LEU A 273 11.36 7.30 -2.01
CA LEU A 273 10.47 8.46 -1.95
C LEU A 273 10.72 9.38 -3.15
N LEU A 274 9.64 9.84 -3.76
CA LEU A 274 9.66 10.83 -4.85
C LEU A 274 9.19 12.18 -4.32
N ARG A 275 9.85 13.25 -4.77
CA ARG A 275 9.38 14.63 -4.64
C ARG A 275 8.82 15.09 -5.98
N CYS A 276 7.57 15.51 -5.98
CA CYS A 276 6.80 15.83 -7.18
C CYS A 276 6.40 17.30 -7.16
N GLU A 277 6.57 17.98 -8.28
CA GLU A 277 6.09 19.32 -8.54
C GLU A 277 5.29 19.32 -9.85
N GLY A 278 4.33 20.23 -9.95
CA GLY A 278 3.50 20.44 -11.13
C GLY A 278 2.10 19.85 -11.03
N PRO A 279 1.39 19.68 -12.17
CA PRO A 279 -0.04 19.35 -12.16
C PRO A 279 -0.44 18.11 -11.34
N VAL A 280 0.43 17.10 -11.24
CA VAL A 280 0.18 15.88 -10.45
C VAL A 280 -0.01 16.14 -8.94
N VAL A 281 0.47 17.29 -8.44
CA VAL A 281 0.30 17.69 -7.04
C VAL A 281 -1.17 17.89 -6.71
N ARG A 282 -1.98 18.43 -7.64
CA ARG A 282 -3.43 18.60 -7.44
C ARG A 282 -4.14 17.25 -7.27
N GLN A 283 -3.78 16.26 -8.08
CA GLN A 283 -4.32 14.91 -7.95
C GLN A 283 -3.96 14.32 -6.58
N THR A 284 -2.72 14.51 -6.13
CA THR A 284 -2.27 14.03 -4.82
C THR A 284 -2.97 14.77 -3.65
N GLN A 285 -3.21 16.07 -3.79
CA GLN A 285 -3.98 16.89 -2.85
C GLN A 285 -5.43 16.41 -2.77
N PHE A 286 -6.05 16.07 -3.90
CA PHE A 286 -7.38 15.47 -3.93
C PHE A 286 -7.40 14.16 -3.14
N LEU A 287 -6.43 13.25 -3.35
CA LEU A 287 -6.35 11.98 -2.63
C LEU A 287 -6.21 12.17 -1.11
N PHE A 288 -5.48 13.20 -0.66
CA PHE A 288 -5.43 13.55 0.76
C PHE A 288 -6.82 14.01 1.26
N LEU A 289 -7.46 14.93 0.55
CA LEU A 289 -8.75 15.49 0.96
C LEU A 289 -9.89 14.49 0.91
N SER A 290 -9.86 13.53 -0.02
CA SER A 290 -10.83 12.43 -0.10
C SER A 290 -10.77 11.53 1.14
N GLY A 291 -9.62 11.47 1.82
CA GLY A 291 -9.49 10.84 3.13
C GLY A 291 -9.85 11.75 4.31
N TRP A 292 -9.52 13.05 4.22
CA TRP A 292 -9.65 14.00 5.33
C TRP A 292 -11.09 14.49 5.55
N ILE A 293 -11.73 14.99 4.50
CA ILE A 293 -13.05 15.62 4.56
C ILE A 293 -14.12 14.67 5.13
N PRO A 294 -14.29 13.42 4.64
CA PRO A 294 -15.36 12.56 5.13
C PRO A 294 -15.18 12.07 6.57
N GLU A 295 -13.97 12.13 7.11
CA GLU A 295 -13.66 11.72 8.48
C GLU A 295 -13.75 12.88 9.48
N THR A 296 -13.43 14.11 9.04
CA THR A 296 -13.41 15.30 9.92
C THR A 296 -14.65 16.17 9.78
N GLY A 297 -15.34 16.11 8.64
CA GLY A 297 -16.42 17.05 8.30
C GLY A 297 -15.95 18.48 8.08
N GLU A 298 -14.64 18.71 7.89
CA GLU A 298 -14.09 20.04 7.68
C GLU A 298 -14.60 20.64 6.36
N THR A 299 -15.23 21.82 6.43
CA THR A 299 -15.82 22.52 5.29
C THR A 299 -14.85 23.55 4.69
N GLY A 300 -15.10 23.97 3.44
CA GLY A 300 -14.29 24.97 2.75
C GLY A 300 -12.99 24.43 2.16
N LEU A 301 -12.87 23.10 2.06
CA LEU A 301 -11.74 22.42 1.42
C LEU A 301 -12.09 21.83 0.06
N ASP A 302 -13.37 21.83 -0.32
CA ASP A 302 -13.83 21.17 -1.55
C ASP A 302 -13.08 21.72 -2.79
N ASP A 303 -12.86 23.03 -2.86
CA ASP A 303 -12.17 23.72 -3.98
C ASP A 303 -10.65 23.85 -3.79
N TYR A 304 -10.10 23.34 -2.69
CA TYR A 304 -8.68 23.51 -2.35
C TYR A 304 -7.72 22.92 -3.40
N PRO A 305 -8.00 21.74 -4.04
CA PRO A 305 -7.15 21.23 -5.12
C PRO A 305 -6.95 22.22 -6.27
N ASP A 306 -7.95 23.04 -6.58
CA ASP A 306 -7.93 23.98 -7.71
C ASP A 306 -7.48 25.40 -7.33
N ALA A 307 -7.33 25.69 -6.03
CA ALA A 307 -7.09 27.03 -5.51
C ALA A 307 -5.78 27.69 -6.03
N ALA A 308 -4.80 26.90 -6.49
CA ALA A 308 -3.57 27.39 -7.09
C ALA A 308 -3.41 26.86 -8.52
N THR A 309 -3.05 27.73 -9.48
CA THR A 309 -2.61 27.30 -10.81
C THR A 309 -1.35 26.44 -10.65
N PRO A 310 -1.32 25.20 -11.19
CA PRO A 310 -0.16 24.36 -10.99
C PRO A 310 0.99 24.97 -11.77
N GLN A 311 2.17 25.03 -11.15
CA GLN A 311 3.37 25.38 -11.88
C GLN A 311 3.58 24.33 -12.98
N ARG A 312 3.71 24.77 -14.23
CA ARG A 312 4.02 23.86 -15.33
C ARG A 312 5.52 23.90 -15.61
N PHE A 313 6.08 22.73 -15.82
CA PHE A 313 7.48 22.49 -16.11
C PHE A 313 7.62 22.13 -17.60
N ASP A 314 8.76 22.46 -18.21
CA ASP A 314 9.04 22.16 -19.62
C ASP A 314 9.50 20.69 -19.82
N GLU A 315 9.64 19.97 -18.71
CA GLU A 315 9.97 18.56 -18.63
C GLU A 315 8.86 17.66 -19.18
N ASP A 316 9.26 16.64 -19.93
CA ASP A 316 8.36 15.64 -20.54
C ASP A 316 8.00 14.51 -19.54
N CYS A 317 7.73 14.89 -18.29
CA CYS A 317 7.32 13.95 -17.25
C CYS A 317 5.79 13.86 -17.23
N ILE A 318 5.28 12.74 -17.72
CA ILE A 318 3.85 12.42 -17.66
C ILE A 318 3.59 11.61 -16.41
N ALA A 319 2.62 12.02 -15.61
CA ALA A 319 2.30 11.34 -14.36
C ALA A 319 0.79 11.28 -14.12
N GLN A 320 0.38 10.29 -13.35
CA GLN A 320 -1.00 10.15 -12.89
C GLN A 320 -1.03 9.50 -11.51
N ALA A 321 -1.62 10.21 -10.55
CA ALA A 321 -1.85 9.67 -9.21
C ALA A 321 -3.15 8.90 -9.16
N PHE A 322 -3.15 7.79 -8.41
CA PHE A 322 -4.37 7.06 -8.15
C PHE A 322 -4.35 6.40 -6.77
N GLU A 323 -5.54 6.22 -6.20
CA GLU A 323 -5.73 5.51 -4.94
C GLU A 323 -6.43 4.18 -5.15
N THR A 324 -6.14 3.24 -4.27
CA THR A 324 -6.84 1.97 -4.20
C THR A 324 -7.26 1.67 -2.77
N GLY A 325 -8.20 0.74 -2.61
CA GLY A 325 -8.72 0.36 -1.31
C GLY A 325 -10.16 -0.12 -1.38
N PRO A 326 -10.86 -0.18 -0.24
CA PRO A 326 -12.13 -0.87 -0.10
C PRO A 326 -13.33 -0.09 -0.68
N VAL A 327 -13.11 1.18 -1.06
CA VAL A 327 -14.12 2.08 -1.63
C VAL A 327 -14.04 2.21 -3.15
N VAL A 328 -12.93 1.80 -3.77
CA VAL A 328 -12.80 1.77 -5.23
C VAL A 328 -13.28 0.43 -5.77
N ARG A 329 -13.33 0.27 -7.10
CA ARG A 329 -13.72 -1.01 -7.70
C ARG A 329 -12.80 -2.14 -7.22
N HIS A 330 -13.38 -3.32 -7.01
CA HIS A 330 -12.64 -4.52 -6.64
C HIS A 330 -11.55 -4.86 -7.66
N ASN A 331 -10.42 -5.39 -7.19
CA ASN A 331 -9.22 -5.76 -7.96
C ASN A 331 -8.48 -4.60 -8.66
N ALA A 332 -8.75 -3.33 -8.32
CA ALA A 332 -8.08 -2.19 -8.96
C ALA A 332 -6.53 -2.31 -8.95
N MET A 333 -5.90 -2.62 -7.80
CA MET A 333 -4.45 -2.82 -7.78
C MET A 333 -3.99 -4.09 -8.48
N SER A 334 -4.71 -5.21 -8.34
CA SER A 334 -4.34 -6.45 -9.03
C SER A 334 -4.30 -6.25 -10.53
N ASP A 335 -5.33 -5.59 -11.08
CA ASP A 335 -5.41 -5.26 -12.50
C ASP A 335 -4.28 -4.31 -12.90
N MET A 336 -3.98 -3.30 -12.09
CA MET A 336 -2.91 -2.34 -12.38
C MET A 336 -1.54 -3.03 -12.41
N PHE A 337 -1.23 -3.86 -11.43
CA PHE A 337 0.01 -4.64 -11.42
C PHE A 337 0.08 -5.57 -12.63
N ALA A 338 -0.96 -6.35 -12.90
CA ALA A 338 -1.01 -7.26 -14.03
C ALA A 338 -0.82 -6.51 -15.37
N ALA A 339 -1.50 -5.37 -15.55
CA ALA A 339 -1.37 -4.55 -16.75
C ALA A 339 0.07 -4.02 -16.94
N CYS A 340 0.70 -3.51 -15.88
CA CYS A 340 2.09 -3.08 -15.92
C CYS A 340 3.03 -4.23 -16.34
N ILE A 341 2.83 -5.42 -15.77
CA ILE A 341 3.63 -6.61 -16.08
C ILE A 341 3.39 -7.10 -17.52
N TYR A 342 2.17 -7.01 -18.03
CA TYR A 342 1.84 -7.34 -19.42
C TYR A 342 2.37 -6.31 -20.41
N ALA A 343 2.48 -5.04 -20.00
CA ALA A 343 3.03 -3.97 -20.83
C ALA A 343 4.53 -4.11 -21.09
N ALA A 344 5.28 -4.80 -20.22
CA ALA A 344 6.71 -5.04 -20.40
C ALA A 344 7.02 -5.85 -21.67
N ARG A 345 7.84 -5.29 -22.56
CA ARG A 345 8.27 -5.88 -23.84
C ARG A 345 9.73 -6.28 -23.86
N ARG A 346 10.60 -5.57 -23.12
CA ARG A 346 12.06 -5.74 -23.10
C ARG A 346 12.57 -6.08 -21.71
N GLU A 347 12.16 -5.32 -20.70
CA GLU A 347 12.59 -5.54 -19.32
C GLU A 347 11.54 -5.14 -18.28
N LEU A 348 11.56 -5.84 -17.16
CA LEU A 348 10.70 -5.64 -16.03
C LEU A 348 11.52 -5.82 -14.75
N THR A 349 11.60 -4.78 -13.92
CA THR A 349 12.23 -4.90 -12.59
C THR A 349 11.23 -4.53 -11.51
N ILE A 350 10.98 -5.46 -10.58
CA ILE A 350 10.04 -5.31 -9.47
C ILE A 350 10.81 -5.39 -8.17
N VAL A 351 10.59 -4.42 -7.29
CA VAL A 351 11.02 -4.45 -5.90
C VAL A 351 9.78 -4.37 -5.01
N THR A 352 9.64 -5.34 -4.10
CA THR A 352 8.52 -5.37 -3.14
C THR A 352 8.94 -6.09 -1.85
N PRO A 353 8.61 -5.56 -0.66
CA PRO A 353 8.92 -6.24 0.61
C PRO A 353 8.07 -7.47 0.84
N TYR A 354 6.81 -7.42 0.41
CA TYR A 354 5.80 -8.43 0.71
C TYR A 354 5.21 -8.96 -0.59
N PHE A 355 5.34 -10.27 -0.80
CA PHE A 355 4.91 -10.94 -2.01
C PHE A 355 4.02 -12.13 -1.65
N VAL A 356 2.72 -11.86 -1.65
CA VAL A 356 1.63 -12.84 -1.53
C VAL A 356 0.65 -12.52 -2.67
N PRO A 357 1.07 -12.73 -3.93
CA PRO A 357 0.28 -12.30 -5.08
C PRO A 357 -1.02 -13.09 -5.16
N ASP A 358 -2.00 -12.54 -5.87
CA ASP A 358 -3.06 -13.38 -6.41
C ASP A 358 -2.59 -14.13 -7.66
N GLU A 359 -3.45 -15.01 -8.18
CA GLU A 359 -3.13 -15.80 -9.36
C GLU A 359 -2.87 -14.91 -10.59
N SER A 360 -3.57 -13.77 -10.71
CA SER A 360 -3.43 -12.90 -11.88
C SER A 360 -2.04 -12.29 -11.96
N ILE A 361 -1.52 -11.80 -10.83
CA ILE A 361 -0.19 -11.21 -10.71
C ILE A 361 0.88 -12.29 -10.92
N LEU A 362 0.78 -13.44 -10.25
CA LEU A 362 1.77 -14.52 -10.39
C LEU A 362 1.88 -15.00 -11.84
N ARG A 363 0.73 -15.19 -12.51
CA ARG A 363 0.70 -15.62 -13.91
C ARG A 363 1.23 -14.56 -14.86
N ALA A 364 0.93 -13.28 -14.63
CA ALA A 364 1.48 -12.18 -15.42
C ALA A 364 3.01 -12.15 -15.32
N ILE A 365 3.56 -12.29 -14.11
CA ILE A 365 5.01 -12.31 -13.85
C ILE A 365 5.66 -13.49 -14.58
N CYS A 366 5.12 -14.70 -14.42
CA CYS A 366 5.64 -15.89 -15.12
C CYS A 366 5.48 -15.80 -16.64
N ALA A 367 4.54 -15.02 -17.17
CA ALA A 367 4.36 -14.83 -18.60
C ALA A 367 5.37 -13.85 -19.19
N ALA A 368 5.87 -12.87 -18.43
CA ALA A 368 6.80 -11.84 -18.92
C ALA A 368 8.08 -12.40 -19.59
N PRO A 369 8.89 -13.26 -18.93
CA PRO A 369 10.07 -13.85 -19.55
C PRO A 369 9.72 -14.77 -20.74
N ARG A 370 8.56 -15.43 -20.71
CA ARG A 370 8.07 -16.26 -21.84
C ARG A 370 7.74 -15.44 -23.08
N ARG A 371 7.43 -14.14 -22.92
CA ARG A 371 7.27 -13.18 -24.01
C ARG A 371 8.60 -12.52 -24.43
N GLY A 372 9.72 -12.86 -23.78
CA GLY A 372 11.04 -12.33 -24.07
C GLY A 372 11.47 -11.12 -23.22
N ALA A 373 10.67 -10.70 -22.23
CA ALA A 373 11.03 -9.58 -21.35
C ALA A 373 11.96 -10.04 -20.21
N ALA A 374 13.16 -9.45 -20.10
CA ALA A 374 14.09 -9.71 -19.01
C ALA A 374 13.46 -9.29 -17.67
N THR A 375 13.12 -10.26 -16.83
CA THR A 375 12.29 -10.04 -15.64
C THR A 375 13.08 -10.29 -14.36
N ARG A 376 13.20 -9.28 -13.50
CA ARG A 376 13.92 -9.31 -12.22
C ARG A 376 13.00 -8.97 -11.06
N LEU A 377 12.98 -9.81 -10.04
CA LEU A 377 12.23 -9.59 -8.79
C LEU A 377 13.21 -9.54 -7.63
N VAL A 378 13.12 -8.49 -6.81
CA VAL A 378 13.95 -8.32 -5.61
C VAL A 378 13.06 -8.36 -4.37
N PHE A 379 13.39 -9.28 -3.47
CA PHE A 379 12.73 -9.46 -2.19
C PHE A 379 13.72 -9.25 -1.05
N PRO A 380 13.28 -8.82 0.15
CA PRO A 380 14.14 -8.88 1.32
C PRO A 380 14.47 -10.34 1.64
N GLN A 381 15.74 -10.62 1.94
CA GLN A 381 16.15 -11.93 2.43
C GLN A 381 15.43 -12.27 3.74
N ARG A 382 15.21 -11.26 4.59
CA ARG A 382 14.54 -11.39 5.89
C ARG A 382 13.26 -10.56 5.91
N ASN A 383 12.10 -11.22 6.07
CA ASN A 383 10.82 -10.56 6.30
C ASN A 383 10.52 -10.49 7.80
N ASP A 384 9.94 -9.37 8.27
CA ASP A 384 9.40 -9.23 9.63
C ASP A 384 8.06 -9.97 9.84
N SER A 385 7.54 -10.58 8.78
CA SER A 385 6.44 -11.55 8.82
C SER A 385 6.92 -12.89 8.28
N TRP A 386 7.06 -13.88 9.18
CA TRP A 386 7.44 -15.23 8.80
C TRP A 386 6.46 -15.85 7.80
N PHE A 387 5.15 -15.63 8.00
CA PHE A 387 4.10 -16.11 7.10
C PHE A 387 4.33 -15.60 5.68
N VAL A 388 4.51 -14.28 5.52
CA VAL A 388 4.74 -13.67 4.19
C VAL A 388 6.03 -14.19 3.58
N GLY A 389 7.10 -14.33 4.36
CA GLY A 389 8.37 -14.85 3.87
C GLY A 389 8.30 -16.30 3.36
N GLN A 390 7.48 -17.16 4.00
CA GLN A 390 7.28 -18.54 3.53
C GLN A 390 6.35 -18.62 2.32
N THR A 391 5.27 -17.84 2.29
CA THR A 391 4.37 -17.75 1.12
C THR A 391 5.09 -17.17 -0.10
N CYS A 392 5.95 -16.18 0.08
CA CYS A 392 6.77 -15.65 -1.00
C CYS A 392 7.65 -16.77 -1.60
N ARG A 393 8.39 -17.49 -0.75
CA ARG A 393 9.28 -18.59 -1.16
C ARG A 393 8.55 -19.77 -1.80
N SER A 394 7.28 -20.02 -1.48
CA SER A 394 6.51 -21.07 -2.14
C SER A 394 6.33 -20.83 -3.65
N THR A 395 6.47 -19.59 -4.12
CA THR A 395 6.35 -19.23 -5.55
C THR A 395 7.67 -19.29 -6.32
N TYR A 396 8.82 -19.44 -5.65
CA TYR A 396 10.14 -19.33 -6.27
C TYR A 396 10.35 -20.34 -7.40
N ALA A 397 9.90 -21.59 -7.20
CA ALA A 397 10.07 -22.62 -8.22
C ALA A 397 9.30 -22.28 -9.51
N ASP A 398 8.10 -21.69 -9.40
CA ASP A 398 7.31 -21.28 -10.57
C ASP A 398 7.94 -20.08 -11.28
N LEU A 399 8.43 -19.10 -10.51
CA LEU A 399 9.12 -17.91 -11.02
C LEU A 399 10.40 -18.31 -11.77
N LEU A 400 11.29 -19.07 -11.13
CA LEU A 400 12.59 -19.46 -11.67
C LEU A 400 12.42 -20.34 -12.92
N ARG A 401 11.50 -21.32 -12.91
CA ARG A 401 11.21 -22.14 -14.09
C ARG A 401 10.61 -21.35 -15.24
N ALA A 402 9.91 -20.25 -14.96
CA ALA A 402 9.41 -19.36 -15.99
C ALA A 402 10.50 -18.49 -16.63
N GLY A 403 11.70 -18.41 -16.03
CA GLY A 403 12.80 -17.56 -16.47
C GLY A 403 12.87 -16.21 -15.76
N VAL A 404 12.17 -16.05 -14.64
CA VAL A 404 12.29 -14.86 -13.77
C VAL A 404 13.60 -14.95 -12.97
N GLU A 405 14.35 -13.86 -12.92
CA GLU A 405 15.49 -13.74 -12.01
C GLU A 405 15.02 -13.27 -10.64
N VAL A 406 15.19 -14.12 -9.61
CA VAL A 406 14.81 -13.81 -8.23
C VAL A 406 16.05 -13.46 -7.42
N TYR A 407 15.99 -12.34 -6.69
CA TYR A 407 17.07 -11.82 -5.87
C TYR A 407 16.61 -11.64 -4.41
N GLU A 408 17.43 -12.09 -3.46
CA GLU A 408 17.24 -11.87 -2.03
C GLU A 408 18.22 -10.80 -1.52
N TYR A 409 17.68 -9.67 -1.07
CA TYR A 409 18.43 -8.52 -0.55
C TYR A 409 18.83 -8.72 0.92
N PRO A 410 20.13 -8.69 1.27
CA PRO A 410 20.60 -9.14 2.58
C PRO A 410 20.69 -8.03 3.64
N LEU A 411 20.71 -6.75 3.24
CA LEU A 411 21.09 -5.65 4.14
C LEU A 411 19.96 -5.12 5.02
N GLY A 412 18.80 -5.79 5.10
CA GLY A 412 17.64 -5.35 5.88
C GLY A 412 16.31 -5.65 5.18
N ILE A 413 15.24 -4.99 5.61
CA ILE A 413 13.98 -5.01 4.88
C ILE A 413 14.06 -4.00 3.74
N LEU A 414 14.18 -4.51 2.52
CA LEU A 414 13.94 -3.74 1.32
C LEU A 414 12.43 -3.46 1.18
N HIS A 415 11.99 -2.32 1.73
CA HIS A 415 10.60 -1.89 1.83
C HIS A 415 10.12 -1.08 0.61
N THR A 416 11.03 -0.77 -0.33
CA THR A 416 10.71 -0.17 -1.63
C THR A 416 9.59 -0.91 -2.36
N LYS A 417 8.63 -0.17 -2.91
CA LYS A 417 7.54 -0.68 -3.76
C LYS A 417 7.57 0.05 -5.08
N ALA A 418 8.31 -0.53 -6.02
CA ALA A 418 8.55 0.09 -7.31
C ALA A 418 8.62 -0.96 -8.41
N MET A 419 8.06 -0.62 -9.56
CA MET A 419 8.17 -1.38 -10.79
C MET A 419 8.69 -0.47 -11.90
N CYS A 420 9.74 -0.90 -12.60
CA CYS A 420 10.24 -0.24 -13.80
C CYS A 420 9.99 -1.13 -15.02
N ILE A 421 9.45 -0.53 -16.08
CA ILE A 421 8.96 -1.21 -17.28
C ILE A 421 9.68 -0.59 -18.49
N ASP A 422 10.45 -1.42 -19.18
CA ASP A 422 11.17 -1.09 -20.42
C ASP A 422 12.12 0.12 -20.38
N GLY A 423 12.40 0.67 -19.20
CA GLY A 423 13.17 1.92 -19.02
C GLY A 423 12.36 3.18 -19.34
N GLU A 424 11.04 3.08 -19.46
CA GLU A 424 10.17 4.16 -19.93
C GLU A 424 9.03 4.49 -18.97
N VAL A 425 8.51 3.48 -18.27
CA VAL A 425 7.41 3.65 -17.30
C VAL A 425 7.83 3.15 -15.93
N ALA A 426 7.40 3.86 -14.89
CA ALA A 426 7.47 3.40 -13.51
C ALA A 426 6.09 3.42 -12.83
N LEU A 427 5.88 2.43 -11.96
CA LEU A 427 4.81 2.44 -10.96
C LEU A 427 5.48 2.50 -9.58
N VAL A 428 5.23 3.57 -8.83
CA VAL A 428 5.77 3.81 -7.49
C VAL A 428 4.64 4.17 -6.54
N GLY A 429 4.64 3.64 -5.32
CA GLY A 429 3.58 3.97 -4.36
C GLY A 429 3.70 3.24 -3.04
N SER A 430 2.57 3.13 -2.35
CA SER A 430 2.46 2.49 -1.04
C SER A 430 1.99 1.04 -1.10
N ALA A 431 1.43 0.58 -2.22
CA ALA A 431 0.86 -0.76 -2.35
C ALA A 431 1.92 -1.88 -2.41
N ASN A 432 1.76 -2.92 -1.60
CA ASN A 432 2.51 -4.17 -1.74
C ASN A 432 1.83 -5.12 -2.72
N MET A 433 2.55 -6.17 -3.14
CA MET A 433 1.96 -7.30 -3.87
C MET A 433 1.45 -8.38 -2.89
N ASP A 434 0.59 -7.99 -1.95
CA ASP A 434 -0.03 -8.88 -0.97
C ASP A 434 -1.54 -8.68 -0.85
N ARG A 435 -2.26 -9.69 -0.37
CA ARG A 435 -3.74 -9.66 -0.27
C ARG A 435 -4.29 -8.45 0.46
N ARG A 436 -3.57 -7.91 1.44
CA ARG A 436 -4.05 -6.75 2.21
C ARG A 436 -4.01 -5.49 1.37
N SER A 437 -2.92 -5.26 0.65
CA SER A 437 -2.78 -4.09 -0.24
C SER A 437 -3.68 -4.20 -1.47
N LEU A 438 -3.97 -5.42 -1.92
CA LEU A 438 -4.85 -5.67 -3.06
C LEU A 438 -6.34 -5.51 -2.73
N ASP A 439 -6.78 -6.00 -1.56
CA ASP A 439 -8.21 -6.10 -1.23
C ASP A 439 -8.68 -5.11 -0.16
N LEU A 440 -7.80 -4.62 0.72
CA LEU A 440 -8.19 -3.99 1.98
C LEU A 440 -7.65 -2.57 2.15
N ASN A 441 -6.34 -2.38 2.12
CA ASN A 441 -5.72 -1.13 2.57
C ASN A 441 -6.07 0.01 1.63
N PHE A 442 -6.20 1.21 2.20
CA PHE A 442 -6.10 2.43 1.41
C PHE A 442 -4.62 2.61 0.99
N GLU A 443 -4.37 2.78 -0.30
CA GLU A 443 -3.03 2.93 -0.87
C GLU A 443 -3.03 4.09 -1.88
N ASN A 444 -1.89 4.76 -2.05
CA ASN A 444 -1.68 5.76 -3.09
C ASN A 444 -0.49 5.37 -3.97
N ASN A 445 -0.63 5.58 -5.26
CA ASN A 445 0.33 5.15 -6.26
C ASN A 445 0.44 6.18 -7.38
N LEU A 446 1.56 6.14 -8.10
CA LEU A 446 1.87 7.00 -9.22
C LEU A 446 2.33 6.17 -10.41
N VAL A 447 1.63 6.31 -11.53
CA VAL A 447 2.12 5.85 -12.84
C VAL A 447 2.87 7.01 -13.48
N ILE A 448 4.08 6.76 -13.96
CA ILE A 448 4.97 7.79 -14.49
C ILE A 448 5.55 7.29 -15.81
N ALA A 449 5.53 8.13 -16.83
CA ALA A 449 6.28 7.95 -18.06
C ALA A 449 7.30 9.10 -18.18
N ASP A 450 8.55 8.77 -17.89
CA ASP A 450 9.72 9.67 -17.96
C ASP A 450 10.99 8.82 -17.99
N ARG A 451 11.71 8.85 -19.12
CA ARG A 451 12.92 8.01 -19.28
C ARG A 451 14.03 8.36 -18.29
N ALA A 452 14.21 9.65 -17.96
CA ALA A 452 15.28 10.10 -17.08
C ALA A 452 15.02 9.68 -15.63
N LEU A 453 13.80 9.88 -15.14
CA LEU A 453 13.39 9.44 -13.81
C LEU A 453 13.38 7.91 -13.71
N VAL A 454 12.84 7.20 -14.71
CA VAL A 454 12.83 5.74 -14.70
C VAL A 454 14.25 5.19 -14.70
N ALA A 455 15.18 5.82 -15.43
CA ALA A 455 16.60 5.46 -15.36
C ALA A 455 17.18 5.70 -13.96
N ALA A 456 16.83 6.79 -13.27
CA ALA A 456 17.28 7.04 -11.89
C ALA A 456 16.76 5.97 -10.92
N ILE A 457 15.47 5.62 -11.02
CA ILE A 457 14.87 4.53 -10.22
C ILE A 457 15.55 3.20 -10.55
N ARG A 458 15.79 2.91 -11.83
CA ARG A 458 16.47 1.68 -12.25
C ARG A 458 17.89 1.60 -11.72
N ARG A 459 18.67 2.69 -11.74
CA ARG A 459 20.00 2.77 -11.11
C ARG A 459 19.94 2.46 -9.61
N ARG A 460 18.94 2.98 -8.89
CA ARG A 460 18.72 2.63 -7.47
C ARG A 460 18.41 1.14 -7.31
N GLN A 461 17.57 0.56 -8.18
CA GLN A 461 17.30 -0.88 -8.17
C GLN A 461 18.54 -1.72 -8.49
N ASP A 462 19.42 -1.26 -9.39
CA ASP A 462 20.68 -1.93 -9.70
C ASP A 462 21.64 -1.96 -8.50
N LYS A 463 21.66 -0.92 -7.67
CA LYS A 463 22.38 -0.96 -6.39
C LYS A 463 21.84 -2.07 -5.48
N TYR A 464 20.52 -2.23 -5.38
CA TYR A 464 19.94 -3.33 -4.60
C TYR A 464 20.32 -4.70 -5.17
N LEU A 465 20.27 -4.85 -6.49
CA LEU A 465 20.67 -6.08 -7.18
C LEU A 465 22.16 -6.40 -6.96
N SER A 466 23.03 -5.40 -6.97
CA SER A 466 24.49 -5.58 -6.88
C SER A 466 24.96 -6.22 -5.58
N VAL A 467 24.18 -6.07 -4.50
CA VAL A 467 24.46 -6.68 -3.18
C VAL A 467 23.58 -7.90 -2.89
N SER A 468 22.61 -8.21 -3.76
CA SER A 468 21.65 -9.27 -3.53
C SER A 468 22.17 -10.64 -3.93
N HIS A 469 21.72 -11.68 -3.21
CA HIS A 469 21.91 -13.07 -3.62
C HIS A 469 20.95 -13.42 -4.75
N ARG A 470 21.46 -13.84 -5.91
CA ARG A 470 20.65 -14.38 -7.00
C ARG A 470 20.29 -15.83 -6.67
N VAL A 471 19.00 -16.09 -6.42
CA VAL A 471 18.51 -17.42 -6.11
C VAL A 471 18.57 -18.31 -7.36
N ALA A 472 19.19 -19.48 -7.22
CA ALA A 472 19.32 -20.43 -8.32
C ALA A 472 18.20 -21.48 -8.27
N LEU A 473 17.79 -22.01 -9.44
CA LEU A 473 16.71 -22.98 -9.52
C LEU A 473 17.06 -24.30 -8.81
N ASP A 474 18.30 -24.76 -8.95
CA ASP A 474 18.83 -25.95 -8.28
C ASP A 474 18.83 -25.81 -6.75
N GLU A 475 19.11 -24.61 -6.22
CA GLU A 475 18.98 -24.29 -4.79
C GLU A 475 17.56 -24.55 -4.29
N VAL A 476 16.55 -24.06 -5.03
CA VAL A 476 15.13 -24.18 -4.68
C VAL A 476 14.62 -25.61 -4.85
N GLU A 477 15.05 -26.31 -5.90
CA GLU A 477 14.66 -27.70 -6.16
C GLU A 477 15.29 -28.67 -5.13
N ALA A 478 16.45 -28.31 -4.57
CA ALA A 478 17.11 -29.04 -3.50
C ALA A 478 16.49 -28.83 -2.11
N TRP A 479 15.48 -27.95 -1.96
CA TRP A 479 14.86 -27.72 -0.66
C TRP A 479 14.28 -28.99 -0.05
N PRO A 480 14.60 -29.30 1.23
CA PRO A 480 14.07 -30.48 1.91
C PRO A 480 12.54 -30.51 1.90
N LEU A 481 11.96 -31.71 1.82
CA LEU A 481 10.51 -31.89 1.79
C LEU A 481 9.79 -31.14 2.92
N ARG A 482 10.34 -31.14 4.13
CA ARG A 482 9.78 -30.41 5.28
C ARG A 482 9.64 -28.90 5.03
N VAL A 483 10.61 -28.29 4.34
CA VAL A 483 10.62 -26.85 4.03
C VAL A 483 9.53 -26.56 3.00
N ARG A 484 9.47 -27.36 1.94
CA ARG A 484 8.45 -27.26 0.90
C ARG A 484 7.04 -27.47 1.46
N LEU A 485 6.86 -28.45 2.36
CA LEU A 485 5.57 -28.69 3.03
C LEU A 485 5.12 -27.49 3.84
N VAL A 486 6.02 -26.89 4.63
CA VAL A 486 5.70 -25.69 5.42
C VAL A 486 5.35 -24.52 4.50
N GLN A 487 6.18 -24.21 3.50
CA GLN A 487 5.94 -23.11 2.57
C GLN A 487 4.59 -23.24 1.86
N ASN A 488 4.28 -24.43 1.33
CA ASN A 488 3.02 -24.67 0.62
C ASN A 488 1.82 -24.67 1.57
N ALA A 489 1.93 -25.26 2.76
CA ALA A 489 0.84 -25.25 3.75
C ALA A 489 0.51 -23.82 4.21
N VAL A 490 1.52 -22.99 4.42
CA VAL A 490 1.36 -21.57 4.76
C VAL A 490 0.71 -20.81 3.59
N ALA A 491 1.18 -21.02 2.36
CA ALA A 491 0.59 -20.41 1.16
C ALA A 491 -0.88 -20.81 0.92
N MET A 492 -1.28 -22.03 1.27
CA MET A 492 -2.69 -22.46 1.20
C MET A 492 -3.62 -21.68 2.12
N MET A 493 -3.08 -21.01 3.16
CA MET A 493 -3.87 -20.16 4.05
C MET A 493 -4.08 -18.75 3.49
N SER A 494 -3.32 -18.34 2.46
CA SER A 494 -3.41 -16.99 1.87
C SER A 494 -4.81 -16.59 1.38
N PRO A 495 -5.69 -17.49 0.88
CA PRO A 495 -7.06 -17.12 0.52
C PRO A 495 -7.97 -16.82 1.72
N VAL A 496 -7.59 -17.23 2.93
CA VAL A 496 -8.35 -17.01 4.18
C VAL A 496 -7.98 -15.67 4.82
N LEU A 497 -6.71 -15.28 4.68
CA LEU A 497 -6.21 -13.93 4.97
C LEU A 497 -6.89 -12.93 4.03
#